data_AF-A0A4R1N4J0-F1
#
_entry.id   AF-A0A4R1N4J0-F1
#
_cell.length_a   1.000
_cell.length_b   1.000
_cell.length_c   1.000
_cell.angle_alpha   90.00
_cell.angle_beta   90.00
_cell.angle_gamma   90.00
#
_symmetry.space_group_name_H-M   'P 1'
#
loop_
_entity.id
_entity.type
_entity.pdbx_description
1 polymer ?
#
loop_
_entity_poly.entity_id
_entity_poly.type
_entity_poly.pdbx_seq_one_letter_code
_entity_poly.pdbx_strand_id
1 'polypeptide(L)'
;MNRRPSPGARRVGWLSDLAPAERMAVRCLRACGRPAGADDQLNADLAMRLGPARGRVTREVLDELMHCARAYGRRPLCRHACNCDCLGADEAVFAALVGHAVHGELEETAQLSSLIVRPDMARNFAGLITEFGFAMDVMTRNAAAQIPQTHGVQAVVH
;
A
#
# COMPACT_ATOMS: atom_id res chain seq x y z
N MET A 1 4.87 14.86 -28.65
CA MET A 1 3.89 13.75 -28.56
C MET A 1 3.23 13.80 -27.18
N ASN A 2 1.96 14.21 -27.08
CA ASN A 2 1.20 14.12 -25.84
C ASN A 2 0.93 12.63 -25.53
N ARG A 3 1.75 12.02 -24.65
CA ARG A 3 1.43 10.69 -24.12
C ARG A 3 0.13 10.83 -23.33
N ARG A 4 -0.95 10.21 -23.83
CA ARG A 4 -2.14 10.01 -23.00
C ARG A 4 -1.69 9.31 -21.71
N PRO A 5 -2.13 9.77 -20.52
CA PRO A 5 -1.81 9.09 -19.28
C PRO A 5 -2.20 7.62 -19.40
N SER A 6 -1.35 6.70 -18.92
CA SER A 6 -1.72 5.30 -18.84
C SER A 6 -3.03 5.17 -18.05
N PRO A 7 -3.96 4.28 -18.44
CA PRO A 7 -5.22 4.12 -17.71
C PRO A 7 -5.03 3.93 -16.19
N GLY A 8 -3.96 3.25 -15.78
CA GLY A 8 -3.59 3.06 -14.37
C GLY A 8 -3.15 4.30 -13.61
N ALA A 9 -2.59 5.31 -14.29
CA ALA A 9 -2.21 6.58 -13.68
C ALA A 9 -3.35 7.61 -13.68
N ARG A 10 -4.53 7.26 -14.21
CA ARG A 10 -5.70 8.16 -14.14
C ARG A 10 -6.07 8.37 -12.67
N ARG A 11 -6.16 9.63 -12.26
CA ARG A 11 -6.63 10.00 -10.93
C ARG A 11 -8.07 9.52 -10.74
N VAL A 12 -8.32 8.84 -9.63
CA VAL A 12 -9.65 8.37 -9.22
C VAL A 12 -10.04 8.87 -7.83
N GLY A 13 -9.13 9.51 -7.11
CA GLY A 13 -9.38 10.10 -5.78
C GLY A 13 -8.14 10.77 -5.20
N TRP A 14 -8.12 10.94 -3.88
CA TRP A 14 -6.98 11.46 -3.12
C TRP A 14 -6.43 10.43 -2.14
N LEU A 15 -5.13 10.52 -1.84
CA LEU A 15 -4.48 9.65 -0.87
C LEU A 15 -5.06 9.82 0.55
N SER A 16 -5.60 11.01 0.86
CA SER A 16 -6.30 11.32 2.10
C SER A 16 -7.62 10.56 2.29
N ASP A 17 -8.20 10.05 1.21
CA ASP A 17 -9.49 9.36 1.24
C ASP A 17 -9.34 7.91 1.72
N LEU A 18 -8.12 7.36 1.68
CA LEU A 18 -7.82 6.00 2.08
C LEU A 18 -7.75 5.82 3.59
N ALA A 19 -8.14 4.64 4.07
CA ALA A 19 -7.94 4.23 5.45
C ALA A 19 -6.43 4.18 5.80
N PRO A 20 -6.04 4.25 7.09
CA PRO A 20 -4.64 4.37 7.47
C PRO A 20 -3.73 3.27 6.89
N ALA A 21 -4.13 2.00 6.99
CA ALA A 21 -3.37 0.86 6.47
C ALA A 21 -3.22 0.90 4.95
N GLU A 22 -4.31 1.14 4.23
CA GLU A 22 -4.33 1.30 2.77
C GLU A 22 -3.43 2.45 2.31
N ARG A 23 -3.51 3.59 3.01
CA ARG A 23 -2.70 4.77 2.75
C ARG A 23 -1.21 4.48 2.94
N MET A 24 -0.86 3.78 4.03
CA MET A 24 0.52 3.37 4.28
C MET A 24 1.01 2.42 3.19
N ALA A 25 0.18 1.44 2.81
CA ALA A 25 0.49 0.51 1.74
C ALA A 25 0.81 1.23 0.42
N VAL A 26 0.00 2.20 0.00
CA VAL A 26 0.24 2.99 -1.21
C VAL A 26 1.52 3.83 -1.08
N ARG A 27 1.84 4.36 0.10
CA ARG A 27 3.11 5.08 0.32
C ARG A 27 4.33 4.17 0.15
N CYS A 28 4.30 2.97 0.73
CA CYS A 28 5.33 1.96 0.54
C CYS A 28 5.45 1.55 -0.93
N LEU A 29 4.32 1.33 -1.61
CA LEU A 29 4.27 1.03 -3.05
C LEU A 29 4.95 2.12 -3.88
N ARG A 30 4.76 3.39 -3.56
CA ARG A 30 5.38 4.50 -4.32
C ARG A 30 6.89 4.64 -4.09
N ALA A 31 7.32 4.36 -2.86
CA ALA A 31 8.69 4.48 -2.43
C ALA A 31 9.59 3.34 -2.96
N CYS A 32 9.06 2.11 -3.05
CA CYS A 32 9.88 0.95 -3.38
C CYS A 32 10.45 0.98 -4.82
N GLY A 33 11.71 0.56 -4.96
CA GLY A 33 12.35 0.38 -6.28
C GLY A 33 12.50 1.70 -7.06
N ARG A 34 12.69 2.81 -6.34
CA ARG A 34 13.06 4.12 -6.90
C ARG A 34 14.57 4.32 -6.75
N PRO A 35 15.26 4.93 -7.75
CA PRO A 35 16.67 5.28 -7.59
C PRO A 35 16.87 6.35 -6.51
N ALA A 36 18.01 6.28 -5.81
CA ALA A 36 18.50 7.20 -4.76
C ALA A 36 17.65 7.31 -3.47
N GLY A 37 18.11 6.68 -2.39
CA GLY A 37 17.75 6.97 -0.98
C GLY A 37 16.32 6.65 -0.51
N ALA A 38 15.34 6.57 -1.40
CA ALA A 38 13.96 6.27 -1.04
C ALA A 38 13.77 4.86 -0.46
N ASP A 39 14.54 3.89 -0.96
CA ASP A 39 14.54 2.53 -0.43
C ASP A 39 15.19 2.47 0.97
N ASP A 40 16.23 3.25 1.23
CA ASP A 40 16.87 3.31 2.55
C ASP A 40 15.93 3.89 3.60
N GLN A 41 15.23 4.98 3.26
CA GLN A 41 14.24 5.58 4.16
C GLN A 41 13.06 4.63 4.42
N LEU A 42 12.54 3.97 3.39
CA LEU A 42 11.49 2.97 3.54
C LEU A 42 11.93 1.83 4.48
N ASN A 43 13.15 1.32 4.30
CA ASN A 43 13.71 0.25 5.13
C ASN A 43 13.88 0.71 6.59
N ALA A 44 14.35 1.94 6.81
CA ALA A 44 14.48 2.53 8.14
C ALA A 44 13.11 2.68 8.83
N ASP A 45 12.10 3.16 8.11
CA ASP A 45 10.74 3.34 8.63
C ASP A 45 10.09 1.98 9.00
N LEU A 46 10.27 0.96 8.15
CA LEU A 46 9.80 -0.39 8.42
C LEU A 46 10.49 -0.96 9.68
N ALA A 47 11.81 -0.84 9.78
CA ALA A 47 12.57 -1.32 10.94
C ALA A 47 12.17 -0.59 12.23
N MET A 48 11.94 0.72 12.17
CA MET A 48 11.52 1.54 13.31
C MET A 48 10.12 1.14 13.80
N ARG A 49 9.17 0.91 12.88
CA ARG A 49 7.75 0.70 13.23
C ARG A 49 7.39 -0.75 13.56
N LEU A 50 8.06 -1.71 12.92
CA LEU A 50 7.78 -3.15 13.06
C LEU A 50 8.86 -3.89 13.87
N GLY A 51 9.99 -3.25 14.12
CA GLY A 51 11.21 -3.88 14.61
C GLY A 51 12.08 -4.41 13.45
N PRO A 52 13.40 -4.57 13.64
CA PRO A 52 14.33 -4.85 12.55
C PRO A 52 14.04 -6.15 11.80
N ALA A 53 13.64 -7.22 12.51
CA ALA A 53 13.37 -8.52 11.88
C ALA A 53 12.10 -8.48 11.02
N ARG A 54 10.97 -8.02 11.58
CA ARG A 54 9.71 -7.90 10.85
C ARG A 54 9.79 -6.87 9.73
N GLY A 55 10.51 -5.76 9.93
CA GLY A 55 10.73 -4.76 8.90
C GLY A 55 11.43 -5.31 7.66
N ARG A 56 12.43 -6.20 7.83
CA ARG A 56 13.09 -6.91 6.72
C ARG A 56 12.13 -7.84 6.00
N VAL A 57 11.39 -8.68 6.72
CA VAL A 57 10.39 -9.59 6.13
C VAL A 57 9.35 -8.80 5.33
N THR A 58 8.80 -7.72 5.89
CA THR A 58 7.83 -6.87 5.18
C THR A 58 8.42 -6.23 3.92
N ARG A 59 9.71 -5.87 3.93
CA ARG A 59 10.40 -5.39 2.73
C ARG A 59 10.52 -6.49 1.68
N GLU A 60 10.91 -7.70 2.07
CA GLU A 60 11.02 -8.86 1.17
C GLU A 60 9.67 -9.19 0.52
N VAL A 61 8.58 -9.19 1.28
CA VAL A 61 7.21 -9.38 0.77
C VAL A 61 6.83 -8.29 -0.22
N LEU A 62 7.17 -7.02 0.07
CA LEU A 62 6.93 -5.92 -0.87
C LEU A 62 7.74 -6.07 -2.17
N ASP A 63 9.00 -6.49 -2.08
CA ASP A 63 9.83 -6.76 -3.26
C ASP A 63 9.25 -7.92 -4.08
N GLU A 64 8.71 -8.96 -3.43
CA GLU A 64 8.03 -10.08 -4.10
C GLU A 64 6.71 -9.65 -4.75
N LEU A 65 5.91 -8.80 -4.10
CA LEU A 65 4.72 -8.18 -4.71
C LEU A 65 5.09 -7.42 -5.98
N MET A 66 6.15 -6.61 -5.93
CA MET A 66 6.64 -5.85 -7.08
C MET A 66 7.18 -6.77 -8.18
N HIS A 67 7.85 -7.86 -7.81
CA HIS A 67 8.29 -8.89 -8.74
C HIS A 67 7.09 -9.55 -9.44
N CYS A 68 6.10 -10.03 -8.70
CA CYS A 68 4.90 -10.66 -9.25
C CYS A 68 4.11 -9.71 -10.14
N ALA A 69 3.93 -8.45 -9.74
CA ALA A 69 3.26 -7.45 -10.57
C ALA A 69 4.04 -7.15 -11.88
N ARG A 70 5.37 -7.25 -11.88
CA ARG A 70 6.19 -7.09 -13.09
C ARG A 70 6.21 -8.32 -13.98
N ALA A 71 6.32 -9.51 -13.41
CA ALA A 71 6.46 -10.77 -14.13
C ALA A 71 5.12 -11.30 -14.66
N TYR A 72 4.06 -11.15 -13.87
CA TYR A 72 2.75 -11.74 -14.10
C TYR A 72 1.64 -10.70 -14.27
N GLY A 73 1.99 -9.42 -14.22
CA GLY A 73 1.05 -8.31 -14.42
C GLY A 73 0.41 -8.32 -15.80
N ARG A 74 -0.88 -7.99 -15.88
CA ARG A 74 -1.58 -7.85 -17.17
C ARG A 74 -1.17 -6.59 -17.94
N ARG A 75 -0.60 -5.61 -17.24
CA ARG A 75 -0.02 -4.36 -17.75
C ARG A 75 0.96 -3.80 -16.72
N PRO A 76 1.83 -2.83 -17.08
CA PRO A 76 2.70 -2.18 -16.12
C PRO A 76 1.89 -1.52 -14.99
N LEU A 77 2.23 -1.87 -13.74
CA LEU A 77 1.62 -1.28 -12.54
C LEU A 77 2.05 0.19 -12.43
N CYS A 78 1.09 1.08 -12.58
CA CYS A 78 1.31 2.52 -12.52
C CYS A 78 1.36 3.01 -11.08
N ARG A 79 2.35 3.84 -10.76
CA ARG A 79 2.57 4.41 -9.43
C ARG A 79 2.90 5.88 -9.56
N HIS A 80 2.21 6.73 -8.81
CA HIS A 80 2.51 8.14 -8.74
C HIS A 80 3.84 8.41 -8.02
N ALA A 81 4.29 9.66 -8.07
CA ALA A 81 5.45 10.12 -7.29
C ALA A 81 5.15 10.06 -5.79
N CYS A 82 6.20 9.91 -4.96
CA CYS A 82 6.05 9.76 -3.51
C CYS A 82 5.34 10.97 -2.85
N ASN A 83 5.51 12.17 -3.40
CA ASN A 83 4.92 13.42 -2.91
C ASN A 83 3.60 13.81 -3.61
N CYS A 84 3.01 12.93 -4.42
CA CYS A 84 1.77 13.23 -5.14
C CYS A 84 0.54 12.92 -4.27
N ASP A 85 -0.36 13.87 -4.12
CA ASP A 85 -1.59 13.66 -3.31
C ASP A 85 -2.68 12.87 -4.04
N CYS A 86 -2.55 12.74 -5.37
CA CYS A 86 -3.54 12.04 -6.20
C CYS A 86 -3.51 10.53 -5.92
N LEU A 87 -4.64 9.86 -6.01
CA LEU A 87 -4.73 8.40 -6.05
C LEU A 87 -4.97 7.93 -7.48
N GLY A 88 -4.06 7.13 -8.03
CA GLY A 88 -4.21 6.52 -9.36
C GLY A 88 -5.09 5.27 -9.35
N ALA A 89 -5.65 4.90 -10.51
CA ALA A 89 -6.50 3.72 -10.62
C ALA A 89 -5.81 2.42 -10.18
N ASP A 90 -4.53 2.23 -10.51
CA ASP A 90 -3.78 1.05 -10.08
C ASP A 90 -3.50 1.05 -8.57
N GLU A 91 -3.22 2.24 -8.03
CA GLU A 91 -3.00 2.43 -6.60
C GLU A 91 -4.29 2.24 -5.80
N ALA A 92 -5.44 2.62 -6.37
CA ALA A 92 -6.75 2.41 -5.76
C ALA A 92 -7.11 0.92 -5.69
N VAL A 93 -6.82 0.14 -6.75
CA VAL A 93 -6.98 -1.32 -6.71
C VAL A 93 -6.05 -1.94 -5.66
N PHE A 94 -4.78 -1.50 -5.62
CA PHE A 94 -3.83 -1.96 -4.60
C PHE A 94 -4.25 -1.60 -3.17
N ALA A 95 -4.79 -0.39 -2.96
CA ALA A 95 -5.34 0.03 -1.68
C ALA A 95 -6.53 -0.84 -1.26
N ALA A 96 -7.50 -1.05 -2.15
CA ALA A 96 -8.66 -1.89 -1.89
C ALA A 96 -8.26 -3.33 -1.56
N LEU A 97 -7.28 -3.89 -2.27
CA LEU A 97 -6.70 -5.20 -1.98
C LEU A 97 -6.20 -5.32 -0.54
N VAL A 98 -5.44 -4.32 -0.09
CA VAL A 98 -4.94 -4.28 1.29
C VAL A 98 -6.09 -4.13 2.28
N GLY A 99 -7.08 -3.28 1.97
CA GLY A 99 -8.29 -3.11 2.77
C GLY A 99 -9.04 -4.42 3.01
N HIS A 100 -9.34 -5.18 1.96
CA HIS A 100 -9.99 -6.49 2.09
C HIS A 100 -9.10 -7.50 2.85
N ALA A 101 -7.81 -7.52 2.55
CA ALA A 101 -6.90 -8.49 3.15
C ALA A 101 -6.74 -8.31 4.67
N VAL A 102 -6.72 -7.07 5.18
CA VAL A 102 -6.65 -6.83 6.63
C VAL A 102 -7.93 -7.24 7.36
N HIS A 103 -9.06 -7.35 6.67
CA HIS A 103 -10.33 -7.86 7.20
C HIS A 103 -10.48 -9.38 7.03
N GLY A 104 -9.49 -10.06 6.45
CA GLY A 104 -9.53 -11.52 6.23
C GLY A 104 -10.37 -11.95 5.03
N GLU A 105 -10.74 -11.02 4.16
CA GLU A 105 -11.59 -11.25 2.98
C GLU A 105 -10.75 -11.78 1.81
N LEU A 106 -10.29 -13.04 1.95
CA LEU A 106 -9.34 -13.67 1.04
C LEU A 106 -9.90 -13.87 -0.38
N GLU A 107 -11.20 -14.13 -0.51
CA GLU A 107 -11.84 -14.35 -1.82
C GLU A 107 -11.92 -13.05 -2.61
N GLU A 108 -12.35 -11.96 -1.95
CA GLU A 108 -12.39 -10.60 -2.47
C GLU A 108 -10.99 -10.11 -2.85
N THR A 109 -10.01 -10.37 -1.96
CA THR A 109 -8.60 -10.05 -2.22
C THR A 109 -8.08 -10.79 -3.45
N ALA A 110 -8.41 -12.08 -3.61
CA ALA A 110 -8.03 -12.85 -4.79
C ALA A 110 -8.73 -12.35 -6.06
N GLN A 111 -10.02 -12.03 -6.00
CA GLN A 111 -10.77 -11.50 -7.13
C GLN A 111 -10.16 -10.17 -7.63
N LEU A 112 -9.90 -9.23 -6.73
CA LEU A 112 -9.28 -7.95 -7.07
C LEU A 112 -7.83 -8.13 -7.55
N SER A 113 -7.11 -9.15 -7.06
CA SER A 113 -5.72 -9.40 -7.47
C SER A 113 -5.63 -9.73 -8.96
N SER A 114 -6.69 -10.32 -9.52
CA SER A 114 -6.79 -10.62 -10.97
C SER A 114 -6.87 -9.38 -11.87
N LEU A 115 -7.08 -8.19 -11.29
CA LEU A 115 -7.01 -6.90 -11.97
C LEU A 115 -5.57 -6.40 -12.14
N ILE A 116 -4.65 -6.87 -11.28
CA ILE A 116 -3.22 -6.54 -11.32
C ILE A 116 -2.45 -7.63 -12.08
N VAL A 117 -2.59 -8.89 -11.63
CA VAL A 117 -1.89 -10.05 -12.20
C VAL A 117 -2.82 -10.95 -13.01
N ARG A 118 -2.26 -11.86 -13.80
CA ARG A 118 -3.02 -12.94 -14.46
C ARG A 118 -3.77 -13.81 -13.43
N PRO A 119 -4.91 -14.43 -13.78
CA PRO A 119 -5.81 -15.08 -12.82
C PRO A 119 -5.20 -16.26 -12.08
N ASP A 120 -4.36 -17.04 -12.76
CA ASP A 120 -3.59 -18.17 -12.20
C ASP A 120 -2.63 -17.73 -11.09
N MET A 121 -2.19 -16.47 -11.07
CA MET A 121 -1.37 -15.91 -9.99
C MET A 121 -2.14 -15.09 -8.95
N ALA A 122 -3.45 -14.90 -9.13
CA ALA A 122 -4.24 -14.01 -8.29
C ALA A 122 -4.25 -14.44 -6.81
N ARG A 123 -4.33 -15.75 -6.53
CA ARG A 123 -4.31 -16.28 -5.16
C ARG A 123 -2.94 -16.15 -4.49
N ASN A 124 -1.85 -16.36 -5.23
CA ASN A 124 -0.50 -16.15 -4.71
C ASN A 124 -0.28 -14.66 -4.39
N PHE A 125 -0.68 -13.77 -5.29
CA PHE A 125 -0.59 -12.33 -5.07
C PHE A 125 -1.43 -11.88 -3.86
N ALA A 126 -2.64 -12.43 -3.69
CA ALA A 126 -3.50 -12.16 -2.54
C ALA A 126 -2.86 -12.61 -1.20
N GLY A 127 -2.14 -13.74 -1.19
CA GLY A 127 -1.38 -14.18 -0.01
C GLY A 127 -0.31 -13.17 0.39
N LEU A 128 0.49 -12.69 -0.58
CA LEU A 128 1.50 -11.66 -0.35
C LEU A 128 0.88 -10.33 0.12
N ILE A 129 -0.25 -9.93 -0.49
CA ILE A 129 -1.02 -8.75 -0.06
C ILE A 129 -1.48 -8.89 1.38
N THR A 130 -1.92 -10.08 1.80
CA THR A 130 -2.41 -10.34 3.15
C THR A 130 -1.29 -10.18 4.18
N GLU A 131 -0.13 -10.80 3.94
CA GLU A 131 1.03 -10.65 4.81
C GLU A 131 1.49 -9.19 4.89
N PHE A 132 1.58 -8.51 3.75
CA PHE A 132 1.95 -7.10 3.68
C PHE A 132 0.93 -6.19 4.37
N GLY A 133 -0.36 -6.42 4.14
CA GLY A 133 -1.47 -5.66 4.70
C GLY A 133 -1.49 -5.71 6.22
N PHE A 134 -1.30 -6.90 6.82
CA PHE A 134 -1.19 -7.02 8.28
C PHE A 134 -0.01 -6.23 8.84
N ALA A 135 1.13 -6.18 8.14
CA ALA A 135 2.24 -5.35 8.55
C ALA A 135 1.87 -3.84 8.53
N MET A 136 1.16 -3.37 7.50
CA MET A 136 0.71 -1.98 7.40
C MET A 136 -0.31 -1.61 8.50
N ASP A 137 -1.21 -2.54 8.81
CA ASP A 137 -2.19 -2.38 9.88
C ASP A 137 -1.49 -2.28 11.26
N VAL A 138 -0.48 -3.11 11.51
CA VAL A 138 0.38 -2.98 12.71
C VAL A 138 1.13 -1.64 12.75
N MET A 139 1.75 -1.22 11.64
CA MET A 139 2.47 0.07 11.58
C MET A 139 1.58 1.25 11.94
N THR A 140 0.33 1.23 11.45
CA THR A 140 -0.60 2.36 11.60
C THR A 140 -1.32 2.35 12.94
N ARG A 141 -1.62 1.19 13.52
CA ARG A 141 -2.07 1.07 14.92
C ARG A 141 -1.00 1.56 15.89
N ASN A 142 0.27 1.21 15.68
CA ASN A 142 1.37 1.68 16.52
C ASN A 142 1.58 3.20 16.42
N ALA A 143 1.34 3.79 15.25
CA ALA A 143 1.38 5.24 15.09
C ALA A 143 0.24 5.94 15.83
N ALA A 144 -0.97 5.39 15.80
CA ALA A 144 -2.10 5.92 16.57
C ALA A 144 -1.90 5.79 18.09
N ALA A 145 -1.27 4.70 18.55
CA ALA A 145 -0.93 4.48 19.95
C ALA A 145 0.17 5.44 20.48
N GLN A 146 0.95 6.04 19.58
CA GLN A 146 2.01 7.00 19.92
C GLN A 146 1.53 8.46 19.96
N ILE A 147 0.29 8.73 19.53
CA ILE A 147 -0.35 10.03 19.76
C ILE A 147 -0.93 9.98 21.19
N PRO A 148 -0.46 10.78 22.15
CA PRO A 148 -1.11 10.87 23.45
C PRO A 148 -2.57 11.29 23.21
N GLN A 149 -3.51 10.43 23.60
CA GLN A 149 -4.92 10.76 23.65
C GLN A 149 -5.10 11.85 24.73
N THR A 150 -4.93 13.12 24.36
CA THR A 150 -5.33 14.24 25.22
C THR A 150 -6.84 14.13 25.37
N HIS A 151 -7.27 13.58 26.50
CA HIS A 151 -8.66 13.49 26.87
C HIS A 151 -9.27 14.90 26.89
N GLY A 152 -10.30 15.09 26.09
CA GLY A 152 -11.43 15.99 26.32
C GLY A 152 -11.14 17.46 26.55
N VAL A 153 -11.31 18.26 25.50
CA VAL A 153 -11.97 19.57 25.65
C VAL A 153 -13.13 19.60 24.66
N GLN A 154 -14.35 19.47 25.17
CA GLN A 154 -15.56 19.77 24.40
C GLN A 154 -15.54 21.26 24.06
N ALA A 155 -15.78 21.58 22.79
CA ALA A 155 -16.04 22.97 22.40
C ALA A 155 -17.39 23.41 23.00
N VAL A 156 -17.33 24.36 23.92
CA VAL A 156 -18.50 25.13 24.35
C VAL A 156 -18.79 26.15 23.26
N VAL A 157 -20.02 26.15 22.74
CA VAL A 157 -20.50 27.16 21.80
C VAL A 157 -21.17 28.27 22.61
N HIS A 158 -20.72 29.52 22.42
CA HIS A 158 -21.46 30.72 22.80
C HIS A 158 -22.21 31.25 21.57
#